data_AF-A0A258ZJT6-F1
#
_entry.id   AF-A0A258ZJT6-F1
#
_cell.length_a   1.000
_cell.length_b   1.000
_cell.length_c   1.000
_cell.angle_alpha   90.00
_cell.angle_beta   90.00
_cell.angle_gamma   90.00
#
_symmetry.space_group_name_H-M   'P 1'
#
loop_
_entity.id
_entity.type
_entity.pdbx_description
1 polymer ?
#
loop_
_entity_poly.entity_id
_entity_poly.type
_entity_poly.pdbx_seq_one_letter_code
_entity_poly.pdbx_strand_id
1 'polypeptide(L)' 'MLTTIEVTIDKTGHLHSVESGQIIKPGRALLTWLEPDTAHEPALLAEAALAQDWVNPEEDAAWAHLPAGKPV' A
#
# COMPACT_ATOMS: atom_id res chain seq x y z
N MET A 1 2.12 -5.74 26.52
CA MET A 1 2.01 -5.03 25.23
C MET A 1 3.15 -5.48 24.34
N LEU A 2 2.87 -5.79 23.07
CA LEU A 2 3.89 -6.14 22.08
C LEU A 2 4.28 -4.85 21.34
N THR A 3 5.58 -4.61 21.21
CA THR A 3 6.11 -3.51 20.42
C THR A 3 6.80 -4.12 19.21
N THR A 4 6.29 -3.82 18.02
CA THR A 4 6.92 -4.23 16.77
C THR A 4 7.97 -3.20 16.41
N ILE A 5 9.19 -3.65 16.12
CA ILE A 5 10.29 -2.79 15.68
C ILE A 5 10.62 -3.20 14.26
N GLU A 6 10.54 -2.25 13.33
CA GLU A 6 10.90 -2.49 11.95
C GLU A 6 12.42 -2.42 11.79
N VAL A 7 12.97 -3.46 11.17
CA VAL A 7 14.40 -3.65 10.99
C VAL A 7 14.70 -4.12 9.58
N THR A 8 15.79 -3.62 9.00
CA THR A 8 16.35 -4.10 7.76
C THR A 8 17.52 -5.04 8.06
N ILE A 9 17.63 -6.12 7.29
CA ILE A 9 18.70 -7.11 7.42
C ILE A 9 19.71 -6.84 6.32
N ASP A 10 20.95 -6.59 6.70
CA ASP A 10 22.02 -6.40 5.72
C ASP A 10 22.53 -7.74 5.15
N LYS A 11 23.42 -7.65 4.15
CA LYS A 11 24.01 -8.82 3.48
C LYS A 11 24.85 -9.71 4.40
N THR A 12 25.22 -9.19 5.58
CA THR A 12 25.98 -9.91 6.61
C THR A 12 25.08 -10.50 7.70
N GLY A 13 23.77 -10.23 7.63
CA GLY A 13 22.79 -10.72 8.60
C GLY A 13 22.61 -9.82 9.82
N HIS A 14 23.17 -8.60 9.82
CA HIS A 14 22.93 -7.67 10.92
C HIS A 14 21.60 -6.93 10.74
N LEU A 15 20.90 -6.78 11.87
CA LEU A 15 19.64 -6.05 11.97
C LEU A 15 19.92 -4.57 12.21
N HIS A 16 19.43 -3.72 11.32
CA HIS A 16 19.46 -2.27 11.45
C HIS A 16 18.04 -1.75 11.66
N SER A 17 17.81 -0.99 12.72
CA SER A 17 16.50 -0.35 12.89
C SER A 17 16.28 0.68 11.79
N VAL A 18 15.08 0.68 11.20
CA VAL A 18 14.69 1.69 10.21
C VAL A 18 14.58 3.07 10.87
N GLU A 19 14.16 3.10 12.14
CA GLU A 19 14.06 4.33 12.92
C GLU A 19 15.40 4.63 13.60
N SER A 20 16.13 5.59 13.04
CA SER A 20 17.47 5.97 13.53
C SER A 20 17.42 6.39 15.00
N GLY A 21 18.04 5.60 15.88
CA GLY A 21 18.18 5.91 17.31
C GLY A 21 17.29 5.09 18.25
N GLN A 22 16.50 4.14 17.71
CA GLN A 22 15.73 3.24 18.57
C GLN A 22 16.64 2.21 19.25
N ILE A 23 16.78 2.33 20.58
CA ILE A 23 17.56 1.38 21.39
C ILE A 23 16.67 0.19 21.75
N ILE A 24 16.98 -0.98 21.18
CA ILE A 24 16.29 -2.22 21.53
C ILE A 24 16.76 -2.66 22.93
N LYS A 25 15.83 -2.77 23.87
CA LYS A 25 16.12 -3.25 25.22
C LYS A 25 16.54 -4.73 25.18
N PRO A 26 17.45 -5.16 26.06
CA PRO A 26 17.81 -6.58 26.17
C PRO A 26 16.58 -7.42 26.54
N GLY A 27 16.29 -8.47 25.77
CA GLY A 27 15.11 -9.30 25.98
C GLY A 27 14.84 -10.28 24.84
N ARG A 28 13.65 -10.87 24.84
CA ARG A 28 13.16 -11.74 23.77
C ARG A 28 12.43 -10.90 22.72
N ALA A 29 12.80 -11.07 21.46
CA ALA A 29 12.14 -10.44 20.31
C ALA A 29 11.53 -11.50 19.39
N LEU A 30 10.50 -11.12 18.65
CA LEU A 30 9.95 -11.89 17.54
C LEU A 30 10.43 -11.23 16.25
N LEU A 31 10.99 -12.03 15.34
CA LEU A 31 11.36 -11.59 14.01
C LEU A 31 10.35 -12.18 13.03
N THR A 32 9.76 -11.33 12.21
CA THR A 32 8.84 -11.73 11.15
C THR A 32 9.50 -11.38 9.83
N TRP A 33 9.65 -12.37 8.95
CA TRP A 33 10.16 -12.15 7.60
C TRP A 33 9.02 -11.63 6.72
N LEU A 34 9.18 -10.43 6.18
CA LEU A 34 8.27 -9.90 5.18
C LEU A 34 8.75 -10.44 3.82
N GLU A 35 7.95 -11.29 3.19
CA GLU A 35 8.21 -11.63 1.79
C GLU A 35 8.06 -10.37 0.95
N PRO A 36 8.94 -10.15 -0.05
CA PRO A 36 8.77 -9.03 -0.96
C PRO A 36 7.39 -9.15 -1.59
N ASP A 37 6.66 -8.03 -1.59
CA ASP A 37 5.34 -7.87 -2.20
C ASP A 37 5.45 -8.10 -3.71
N THR A 38 5.60 -9.38 -4.07
CA THR A 38 5.59 -9.92 -5.44
C THR A 38 4.19 -10.43 -5.77
N ALA A 39 3.32 -10.48 -4.76
CA ALA A 39 1.94 -10.86 -4.88
C ALA A 39 1.10 -9.65 -5.30
N HIS A 40 1.15 -9.33 -6.60
CA HIS A 40 0.14 -8.58 -7.35
C HIS A 40 -0.23 -7.22 -6.77
N GLU A 41 0.25 -6.15 -7.41
CA GLU A 41 -0.24 -4.78 -7.22
C GLU A 41 -1.77 -4.81 -7.05
N PRO A 42 -2.31 -4.62 -5.83
CA PRO A 42 -3.74 -4.71 -5.60
C PRO A 42 -4.50 -3.64 -6.40
N ALA A 43 -3.79 -2.57 -6.79
CA ALA A 43 -4.24 -1.59 -7.76
C ALA A 43 -4.59 -2.21 -9.13
N LEU A 44 -3.73 -3.05 -9.71
CA LEU A 44 -3.98 -3.68 -11.02
C LEU A 44 -5.15 -4.68 -10.96
N LEU A 45 -5.28 -5.43 -9.86
CA LEU A 45 -6.41 -6.32 -9.65
C LEU A 45 -7.73 -5.55 -9.42
N ALA A 46 -7.67 -4.42 -8.72
CA ALA A 46 -8.82 -3.55 -8.49
C ALA A 46 -9.28 -2.83 -9.76
N GLU A 47 -8.35 -2.36 -10.60
CA GLU A 47 -8.67 -1.73 -11.90
C GLU A 47 -9.49 -2.66 -12.79
N ALA A 48 -9.08 -3.94 -12.92
CA ALA A 48 -9.78 -4.91 -13.74
C ALA A 48 -11.19 -5.27 -13.20
N ALA A 49 -11.37 -5.22 -11.87
CA ALA A 49 -12.66 -5.47 -11.22
C ALA A 49 -13.61 -4.26 -11.31
N LEU A 50 -13.08 -3.05 -11.10
CA LEU A 50 -13.84 -1.80 -11.19
C LEU A 50 -14.26 -1.49 -12.63
N ALA A 51 -13.41 -1.78 -13.63
CA ALA A 51 -13.73 -1.56 -15.04
C ALA A 51 -14.98 -2.32 -15.54
N GLN A 52 -15.35 -3.43 -14.89
CA GLN A 52 -16.51 -4.23 -15.27
C GLN A 52 -17.83 -3.66 -14.69
N ASP A 53 -17.76 -2.96 -13.56
CA ASP A 53 -18.93 -2.47 -12.81
C ASP A 53 -19.18 -0.96 -13.01
N TRP A 54 -18.22 -0.26 -13.65
CA TRP A 54 -18.22 1.20 -13.78
C TRP A 54 -19.03 1.76 -14.97
N VAL A 55 -19.54 0.91 -15.88
CA VAL A 55 -20.30 1.40 -17.04
C VAL A 55 -21.78 1.49 -16.69
N ASN A 56 -22.18 2.59 -16.07
CA ASN A 56 -23.58 2.89 -15.80
C ASN A 56 -24.14 3.85 -16.89
N PRO A 57 -24.97 3.38 -17.83
CA PRO A 57 -25.51 4.20 -18.92
C PRO A 57 -26.40 5.36 -18.42
N GLU A 58 -26.94 5.26 -17.19
CA GLU A 58 -27.68 6.35 -16.56
C GLU A 58 -26.75 7.52 -16.17
N GLU A 59 -25.54 7.21 -15.73
CA GLU A 59 -24.52 8.24 -15.45
C GLU A 59 -24.02 8.86 -16.76
N ASP A 60 -23.69 8.10 -17.80
CA ASP A 60 -23.31 8.70 -19.09
C ASP A 60 -24.35 9.72 -19.62
N ALA A 61 -25.64 9.45 -19.44
CA ALA A 61 -26.71 10.39 -19.77
C ALA A 61 -26.73 11.62 -18.85
N ALA A 62 -26.54 11.43 -17.53
CA ALA A 62 -26.48 12.53 -16.57
C ALA A 62 -25.27 13.45 -16.83
N TRP A 63 -24.12 12.89 -17.23
CA TRP A 63 -22.90 13.62 -17.52
C TRP A 63 -22.95 14.32 -18.90
N ALA A 64 -23.70 13.77 -19.87
CA ALA A 64 -23.91 14.41 -21.19
C ALA A 64 -24.63 15.77 -21.12
N HIS A 65 -25.35 16.04 -20.03
CA HIS A 65 -26.06 17.30 -19.80
C HIS A 65 -25.23 18.35 -19.07
N LEU A 66 -24.01 18.02 -18.62
CA LEU A 66 -23.13 18.99 -17.98
C LEU A 66 -22.42 19.82 -19.07
N PRO A 67 -22.61 21.15 -19.11
CA PRO A 67 -21.79 22.00 -19.96
C PRO A 67 -20.36 21.92 -19.47
N ALA A 68 -19.43 21.55 -20.36
CA ALA A 68 -18.00 21.61 -20.06
C ALA A 68 -17.69 23.02 -19.54
N GLY A 69 -17.32 23.11 -18.26
CA GLY A 69 -16.97 24.37 -17.62
C GLY A 69 -15.89 25.03 -18.47
N LYS A 70 -16.24 26.14 -19.13
CA LYS A 70 -15.26 26.94 -19.85
C LYS A 70 -14.19 27.37 -18.83
N PRO A 71 -12.90 27.10 -19.08
CA PRO A 71 -11.87 27.68 -18.24
C PRO A 71 -11.96 29.21 -18.38
N VAL A 72 -12.08 29.91 -17.25
CA VAL A 72 -12.00 31.38 -17.16
C VAL A 72 -10.55 31.78 -16.88
#